data_AF-A0A3P6UCW3-F1
#
_entry.id   AF-A0A3P6UCW3-F1
#
_cell.length_a   1.000
_cell.length_b   1.000
_cell.length_c   1.000
_cell.angle_alpha   90.00
_cell.angle_beta   90.00
_cell.angle_gamma   90.00
#
_symmetry.space_group_name_H-M   'P 1'
#
loop_
_entity.id
_entity.type
_entity.pdbx_description
1 polymer ?
#
loop_
_entity_poly.entity_id
_entity_poly.type
_entity_poly.pdbx_seq_one_letter_code
_entity_poly.pdbx_strand_id
1 'polypeptide(L)'
;MQSKNFLAAKQKLVPVGVQYIVNNVVTELQKDLSRRFSWAETGFLWRWINTHHDFQRHNLVKLVQRGQLEIIGGGWVQNDEATTHYIDIVDQMTFGLRKLNQTFGRCGIPRVAWQIDPFGHSREMANLFAMVRDL
;
A
#
# COMPACT_ATOMS: atom_id res chain seq x y z
N MET A 1 23.16 -3.50 17.87
CA MET A 1 23.85 -3.40 16.57
C MET A 1 23.28 -4.49 15.66
N GLN A 2 22.18 -4.22 14.95
CA GLN A 2 21.67 -4.97 13.78
C GLN A 2 20.31 -4.35 13.41
N SER A 3 20.36 -3.28 12.63
CA SER A 3 19.21 -2.64 12.01
C SER A 3 19.62 -2.38 10.56
N LYS A 4 18.67 -2.57 9.63
CA LYS A 4 18.70 -2.20 8.19
C LYS A 4 18.88 -3.30 7.14
N ASN A 5 18.32 -4.51 7.26
CA ASN A 5 18.37 -5.47 6.13
C ASN A 5 17.19 -6.47 5.99
N PHE A 6 15.94 -6.05 6.15
CA PHE A 6 14.83 -6.92 5.72
C PHE A 6 13.71 -6.11 5.04
N LEU A 7 13.57 -6.31 3.72
CA LEU A 7 12.36 -6.31 2.87
C LEU A 7 12.66 -5.86 1.41
N ALA A 8 13.08 -6.84 0.60
CA ALA A 8 13.29 -6.85 -0.88
C ALA A 8 14.71 -6.58 -1.42
N ALA A 9 15.23 -7.63 -2.10
CA ALA A 9 16.42 -7.81 -2.96
C ALA A 9 17.75 -7.13 -2.55
N LYS A 10 18.88 -7.82 -2.78
CA LYS A 10 20.20 -7.17 -2.72
C LYS A 10 20.18 -6.03 -3.74
N GLN A 11 20.15 -4.79 -3.24
CA GLN A 11 20.06 -3.58 -4.06
C GLN A 11 21.20 -3.48 -5.10
N LYS A 12 22.33 -4.15 -4.83
CA LYS A 12 23.45 -4.32 -5.78
C LYS A 12 23.11 -5.15 -7.03
N LEU A 13 22.14 -6.07 -6.95
CA LEU A 13 21.76 -6.97 -8.04
C LEU A 13 20.60 -6.42 -8.87
N VAL A 14 19.74 -5.61 -8.26
CA VAL A 14 18.56 -5.02 -8.91
C VAL A 14 18.57 -3.52 -8.61
N PRO A 15 19.21 -2.69 -9.46
CA PRO A 15 19.30 -1.24 -9.26
C PRO A 15 17.98 -0.54 -9.66
N VAL A 16 16.84 -1.18 -9.41
CA VAL A 16 15.51 -0.70 -9.77
C VAL A 16 14.75 -0.42 -8.48
N GLY A 17 14.05 0.71 -8.42
CA GLY A 17 13.44 1.20 -7.19
C GLY A 17 11.98 1.56 -7.37
N VAL A 18 11.12 0.98 -6.53
CA VAL A 18 9.69 1.33 -6.43
C VAL A 18 9.49 2.84 -6.22
N GLN A 19 10.45 3.51 -5.57
CA GLN A 19 10.45 4.95 -5.37
C GLN A 19 10.29 5.76 -6.67
N TYR A 20 10.87 5.29 -7.78
CA TYR A 20 10.79 5.99 -9.06
C TYR A 20 9.38 5.90 -9.66
N ILE A 21 8.70 4.78 -9.44
CA ILE A 21 7.30 4.59 -9.86
C ILE A 21 6.42 5.58 -9.10
N VAL A 22 6.53 5.64 -7.77
CA VAL A 22 5.71 6.55 -6.95
C VAL A 22 5.99 8.02 -7.31
N ASN A 23 7.24 8.41 -7.51
CA ASN A 23 7.61 9.76 -7.96
C ASN A 23 6.91 10.14 -9.27
N ASN A 24 7.02 9.26 -10.27
CA ASN A 24 6.43 9.50 -11.58
C ASN A 24 4.90 9.52 -11.52
N VAL A 25 4.27 8.61 -10.77
CA VAL A 25 2.81 8.59 -10.59
C VAL A 25 2.34 9.90 -9.96
N VAL A 26 2.98 10.37 -8.89
CA VAL A 26 2.62 11.65 -8.26
C VAL A 26 2.73 12.80 -9.26
N THR A 27 3.84 12.88 -10.00
CA THR A 27 4.04 13.93 -11.01
C THR A 27 3.02 13.85 -12.15
N GLU A 28 2.75 12.67 -12.69
CA GLU A 28 1.84 12.49 -13.83
C GLU A 28 0.37 12.72 -13.45
N LEU A 29 -0.04 12.36 -12.23
CA LEU A 29 -1.39 12.64 -11.74
C LEU A 29 -1.60 14.15 -11.48
N GLN A 30 -0.56 14.89 -11.12
CA GLN A 30 -0.68 16.35 -10.93
C GLN A 30 -0.89 17.11 -12.26
N LYS A 31 -0.42 16.55 -13.39
CA LYS A 31 -0.53 17.19 -14.71
C LYS A 31 -1.94 17.14 -15.29
N ASP A 32 -2.75 16.17 -14.89
CA ASP A 32 -4.08 15.95 -15.46
C ASP A 32 -5.04 15.35 -14.42
N LEU A 33 -6.10 16.10 -14.12
CA LEU A 33 -7.11 15.77 -13.12
C LEU A 33 -7.97 14.55 -13.50
N SER A 34 -7.98 14.14 -14.77
CA SER A 34 -8.73 12.97 -15.25
C SER A 34 -8.00 11.65 -14.98
N ARG A 35 -6.67 11.69 -14.81
CA ARG A 35 -5.86 10.48 -14.60
C ARG A 35 -6.17 9.84 -13.25
N ARG A 36 -6.10 8.51 -13.22
CA ARG A 36 -6.34 7.67 -12.05
C ARG A 36 -5.22 6.64 -11.92
N PHE A 37 -4.90 6.27 -10.69
CA PHE A 37 -3.95 5.21 -10.38
C PHE A 37 -4.39 4.49 -9.10
N SER A 38 -4.22 3.16 -9.06
CA SER A 38 -4.51 2.37 -7.86
C SER A 38 -3.22 1.76 -7.31
N TRP A 39 -3.02 1.82 -5.99
CA TRP A 39 -1.82 1.32 -5.31
C TRP A 39 -2.19 0.28 -4.25
N ALA A 40 -1.56 -0.90 -4.27
CA ALA A 40 -1.92 -2.01 -3.40
C ALA A 40 -0.99 -2.15 -2.17
N GLU A 41 0.32 -2.13 -2.36
CA GLU A 41 1.28 -2.50 -1.32
C GLU A 41 1.65 -1.30 -0.43
N THR A 42 1.00 -1.20 0.72
CA THR A 42 1.19 -0.11 1.68
C THR A 42 2.63 -0.04 2.21
N GLY A 43 3.33 -1.16 2.36
CA GLY A 43 4.70 -1.18 2.88
C GLY A 43 5.68 -0.37 2.03
N PHE A 44 5.57 -0.47 0.70
CA PHE A 44 6.40 0.33 -0.21
C PHE A 44 6.00 1.81 -0.19
N LEU A 45 4.70 2.10 -0.15
CA LEU A 45 4.20 3.46 -0.06
C LEU A 45 4.65 4.14 1.24
N TRP A 46 4.59 3.43 2.37
CA TRP A 46 5.05 3.91 3.68
C TRP A 46 6.55 4.21 3.68
N ARG A 47 7.35 3.34 3.05
CA ARG A 47 8.79 3.60 2.87
C ARG A 47 9.02 4.86 2.04
N TRP A 48 8.27 5.05 0.95
CA TRP A 48 8.36 6.26 0.13
C TRP A 48 8.00 7.51 0.95
N ILE A 49 6.89 7.48 1.69
CA ILE A 49 6.44 8.57 2.55
C ILE A 49 7.56 8.98 3.53
N ASN A 50 8.18 8.02 4.23
CA ASN A 50 9.21 8.32 5.23
C ASN A 50 10.55 8.80 4.65
N THR A 51 10.77 8.65 3.35
CA THR A 51 12.04 9.03 2.70
C THR A 51 11.94 10.32 1.89
N HIS A 52 10.72 10.82 1.64
CA HIS A 52 10.48 11.99 0.79
C HIS A 52 10.07 13.23 1.60
N HIS A 53 10.36 14.41 1.04
CA HIS A 53 10.13 15.70 1.69
C HIS A 53 8.63 15.98 1.93
N ASP A 54 8.33 16.84 2.91
CA ASP A 54 6.95 17.19 3.30
C ASP A 54 6.12 17.69 2.11
N PHE A 55 6.73 18.45 1.19
CA PHE A 55 6.06 18.92 -0.02
C PHE A 55 5.53 17.78 -0.90
N GLN A 56 6.35 16.76 -1.15
CA GLN A 56 5.96 15.60 -1.96
C GLN A 56 4.90 14.76 -1.25
N ARG A 57 5.04 14.56 0.06
CA ARG A 57 4.02 13.89 0.90
C ARG A 57 2.68 14.62 0.83
N HIS A 58 2.69 15.95 0.92
CA HIS A 58 1.48 16.76 0.86
C HIS A 58 0.78 16.64 -0.52
N ASN A 59 1.56 16.57 -1.61
CA ASN A 59 1.00 16.31 -2.94
C ASN A 59 0.36 14.92 -3.03
N LEU A 60 1.01 13.89 -2.51
CA LEU A 60 0.42 12.53 -2.44
C LEU A 60 -0.91 12.54 -1.67
N VAL A 61 -0.94 13.16 -0.49
CA VAL A 61 -2.17 13.28 0.33
C VAL A 61 -3.30 13.97 -0.47
N LYS A 62 -3.00 15.05 -1.18
CA LYS A 62 -3.98 15.74 -2.05
C LYS A 62 -4.51 14.82 -3.16
N LEU A 63 -3.65 14.02 -3.79
CA LEU A 63 -4.06 13.09 -4.85
C LEU A 63 -5.00 12.01 -4.31
N VAL A 64 -4.72 11.48 -3.12
CA VAL A 64 -5.59 10.51 -2.43
C VAL A 64 -6.93 11.15 -2.05
N GLN A 65 -6.92 12.35 -1.47
CA GLN A 65 -8.15 13.06 -1.10
C GLN A 65 -9.03 13.42 -2.30
N ARG A 66 -8.43 13.69 -3.47
CA ARG A 66 -9.15 13.95 -4.73
C ARG A 66 -9.65 12.67 -5.41
N GLY A 67 -9.25 11.49 -4.92
CA GLY A 67 -9.54 10.21 -5.56
C GLY A 67 -8.79 9.99 -6.88
N GLN A 68 -7.71 10.73 -7.14
CA GLN A 68 -6.83 10.47 -8.28
C GLN A 68 -5.92 9.28 -8.03
N LEU A 69 -5.49 9.09 -6.78
CA LEU A 69 -4.75 7.91 -6.34
C LEU A 69 -5.61 7.16 -5.33
N GLU A 70 -6.01 5.93 -5.66
CA GLU A 70 -6.78 5.07 -4.77
C GLU A 70 -5.88 4.02 -4.13
N ILE A 71 -6.05 3.78 -2.83
CA ILE A 71 -5.41 2.65 -2.16
C ILE A 71 -6.37 1.46 -2.18
N ILE A 72 -5.89 0.32 -2.66
CA ILE A 72 -6.65 -0.93 -2.77
C ILE A 72 -5.98 -2.02 -1.93
N GLY A 73 -6.76 -2.97 -1.41
CA GLY A 73 -6.28 -3.98 -0.46
C GLY A 73 -5.96 -3.40 0.93
N GLY A 74 -4.99 -2.50 1.02
CA GLY A 74 -4.58 -1.76 2.23
C GLY A 74 -3.76 -2.54 3.24
N GLY A 75 -3.49 -3.82 2.96
CA GLY A 75 -2.50 -4.60 3.67
C GLY A 75 -1.10 -4.00 3.56
N TRP A 76 -0.22 -4.41 4.47
CA TRP A 76 1.21 -4.10 4.35
C TRP A 76 1.80 -4.70 3.07
N VAL A 77 1.36 -5.91 2.73
CA VAL A 77 1.68 -6.66 1.51
C VAL A 77 0.42 -7.31 0.96
N GLN A 78 0.48 -7.78 -0.28
CA GLN A 78 -0.43 -8.79 -0.79
C GLN A 78 0.05 -10.16 -0.27
N ASN A 79 -0.54 -10.65 0.83
CA ASN A 79 -0.13 -11.90 1.47
C ASN A 79 -0.51 -13.12 0.63
N ASP A 80 0.25 -14.21 0.78
CA ASP A 80 -0.19 -15.53 0.33
C ASP A 80 -1.46 -15.94 1.08
N GLU A 81 -2.24 -16.83 0.48
CA GLU A 81 -3.50 -17.34 1.02
C GLU A 81 -3.45 -18.85 1.32
N ALA A 82 -2.42 -19.57 0.86
CA ALA A 82 -2.30 -21.02 1.04
C ALA A 82 -1.49 -21.41 2.30
N THR A 83 -0.41 -20.70 2.60
CA THR A 83 0.59 -21.11 3.60
C THR A 83 0.72 -20.15 4.78
N THR A 84 -0.10 -19.10 4.83
CA THR A 84 -0.09 -18.10 5.91
C THR A 84 -1.02 -18.46 7.06
N HIS A 85 -0.58 -18.21 8.29
CA HIS A 85 -1.45 -18.30 9.46
C HIS A 85 -2.35 -17.07 9.57
N TYR A 86 -3.62 -17.24 9.93
CA TYR A 86 -4.61 -16.16 9.94
C TYR A 86 -4.22 -14.97 10.85
N ILE A 87 -3.47 -15.24 11.94
CA ILE A 87 -2.96 -14.19 12.83
C ILE A 87 -2.03 -13.24 12.06
N ASP A 88 -1.13 -13.78 11.25
CA ASP A 88 -0.19 -12.97 10.47
C ASP A 88 -0.90 -12.14 9.40
N ILE A 89 -1.99 -12.69 8.82
CA ILE A 89 -2.85 -11.96 7.88
C ILE A 89 -3.52 -10.78 8.60
N VAL A 90 -4.10 -11.00 9.77
CA VAL A 90 -4.76 -9.95 10.56
C VAL A 90 -3.76 -8.88 10.98
N ASP A 91 -2.57 -9.27 11.44
CA ASP A 91 -1.54 -8.33 11.90
C ASP A 91 -1.04 -7.44 10.76
N GLN A 92 -0.70 -8.02 9.61
CA GLN A 92 -0.20 -7.24 8.48
C GLN A 92 -1.28 -6.31 7.89
N MET A 93 -2.54 -6.76 7.84
CA MET A 93 -3.68 -5.94 7.44
C MET A 93 -3.90 -4.79 8.39
N THR A 94 -3.99 -5.08 9.69
CA THR A 94 -4.23 -4.08 10.74
C THR A 94 -3.13 -3.02 10.75
N PHE A 95 -1.87 -3.45 10.58
CA PHE A 95 -0.74 -2.53 10.54
C PHE A 95 -0.80 -1.60 9.32
N GLY A 96 -1.04 -2.14 8.12
CA GLY A 96 -1.19 -1.37 6.89
C GLY A 96 -2.33 -0.34 6.98
N LEU A 97 -3.53 -0.80 7.33
CA LEU A 97 -4.73 0.03 7.45
C LEU A 97 -4.56 1.15 8.47
N ARG A 98 -3.96 0.86 9.64
CA ARG A 98 -3.69 1.87 10.66
C ARG A 98 -2.74 2.95 10.14
N LYS A 99 -1.71 2.58 9.38
CA LYS A 99 -0.77 3.54 8.78
C LYS A 99 -1.43 4.40 7.70
N LEU A 100 -2.28 3.81 6.87
CA LEU A 100 -3.05 4.56 5.89
C LEU A 100 -4.00 5.56 6.55
N ASN A 101 -4.74 5.14 7.57
CA ASN A 101 -5.64 6.02 8.31
C ASN A 101 -4.89 7.18 8.99
N GLN A 102 -3.74 6.90 9.63
CA GLN A 102 -2.89 7.94 10.22
C GLN A 102 -2.36 8.95 9.19
N THR A 103 -2.13 8.53 7.94
CA THR A 103 -1.52 9.37 6.90
C THR A 103 -2.55 10.16 6.09
N PHE A 104 -3.63 9.50 5.70
CA PHE A 104 -4.60 10.01 4.73
C PHE A 104 -6.00 10.23 5.33
N GLY A 105 -6.19 9.88 6.60
CA GLY A 105 -7.50 9.89 7.27
C GLY A 105 -8.50 8.98 6.57
N ARG A 106 -9.76 9.42 6.53
CA ARG A 106 -10.88 8.67 5.93
C ARG A 106 -10.68 8.32 4.44
N CYS A 107 -9.91 9.12 3.70
CA CYS A 107 -9.66 8.84 2.28
C CYS A 107 -8.61 7.73 2.07
N GLY A 108 -7.87 7.33 3.10
CA GLY A 108 -6.90 6.23 3.05
C GLY A 108 -7.49 4.85 3.31
N ILE A 109 -8.77 4.76 3.71
CA ILE A 109 -9.42 3.49 3.98
C ILE A 109 -9.79 2.85 2.63
N PRO A 110 -9.21 1.69 2.27
CA PRO A 110 -9.49 1.03 1.00
C PRO A 110 -10.92 0.51 0.98
N ARG A 111 -11.55 0.57 -0.19
CA ARG A 111 -12.93 0.08 -0.41
C ARG A 111 -13.00 -1.22 -1.19
N VAL A 112 -11.89 -1.57 -1.83
CA VAL A 112 -11.77 -2.67 -2.78
C VAL A 112 -10.62 -3.56 -2.34
N ALA A 113 -10.88 -4.87 -2.26
CA ALA A 113 -9.85 -5.87 -2.04
C ALA A 113 -9.04 -6.10 -3.33
N TRP A 114 -7.75 -6.40 -3.19
CA TRP A 114 -6.86 -6.68 -4.32
C TRP A 114 -5.94 -7.85 -3.98
N GLN A 115 -6.12 -8.96 -4.69
CA GLN A 115 -5.39 -10.22 -4.50
C GLN A 115 -5.19 -10.86 -5.87
N ILE A 116 -4.28 -10.33 -6.68
CA ILE A 116 -4.11 -10.77 -8.09
C ILE A 116 -3.03 -11.85 -8.28
N ASP A 117 -2.14 -12.00 -7.32
CA ASP A 117 -0.92 -12.82 -7.42
C ASP A 117 -0.76 -13.93 -6.35
N PRO A 118 -1.69 -14.14 -5.38
CA PRO A 118 -1.66 -15.39 -4.62
C PRO A 118 -1.92 -16.60 -5.51
N PHE A 119 -1.19 -17.69 -5.28
CA PHE A 119 -1.38 -18.93 -6.01
C PHE A 119 -2.51 -19.77 -5.41
N GLY A 120 -3.75 -19.33 -5.67
CA GLY A 120 -4.98 -19.86 -5.08
C GLY A 120 -5.56 -18.90 -4.05
N HIS A 121 -6.88 -18.98 -3.84
CA HIS A 121 -7.60 -18.08 -2.93
C HIS A 121 -8.27 -18.85 -1.79
N SER A 122 -8.22 -18.27 -0.61
CA SER A 122 -8.83 -18.77 0.63
C SER A 122 -10.19 -18.11 0.86
N ARG A 123 -11.11 -18.85 1.46
CA ARG A 123 -12.39 -18.28 1.91
C ARG A 123 -12.16 -17.34 3.10
N GLU A 124 -11.14 -17.63 3.89
CA GLU A 124 -10.75 -16.89 5.09
C GLU A 124 -10.38 -15.46 4.74
N MET A 125 -9.61 -15.22 3.66
CA MET A 125 -9.27 -13.87 3.21
C MET A 125 -10.50 -13.07 2.79
N ALA A 126 -11.44 -13.70 2.07
CA ALA A 126 -12.69 -13.05 1.67
C ALA A 126 -13.53 -12.64 2.91
N ASN A 127 -13.61 -13.50 3.93
CA ASN A 127 -14.29 -13.19 5.19
C ASN A 127 -13.60 -12.03 5.93
N LEU A 128 -12.27 -12.00 5.97
CA LEU A 128 -11.51 -10.91 6.59
C LEU A 128 -11.77 -9.57 5.89
N PHE A 129 -11.74 -9.52 4.56
CA PHE A 129 -12.05 -8.29 3.82
C PHE A 129 -13.48 -7.79 4.06
N ALA A 130 -14.45 -8.69 4.23
CA ALA A 130 -15.82 -8.31 4.54
C ALA A 130 -15.95 -7.63 5.91
N MET A 131 -15.19 -8.08 6.91
CA MET A 131 -15.19 -7.51 8.27
C MET A 131 -14.47 -6.16 8.38
N VAL A 132 -13.54 -5.85 7.48
CA VAL A 132 -12.75 -4.60 7.52
C VAL A 132 -13.58 -3.34 7.19
N ARG A 133 -14.78 -3.49 6.59
CA ARG A 133 -15.62 -2.37 6.16
C ARG A 133 -16.14 -1.46 7.29
N ASP A 134 -16.12 -1.92 8.53
CA ASP A 134 -16.75 -1.24 9.67
C ASP A 134 -15.75 -0.51 10.61
N LEU A 135 -14.48 -0.35 10.19
CA LEU A 135 -13.42 0.39 10.91
C LEU A 135 -13.23 1.82 10.36
#